data_AF-A0A7T3X2P9-F1
#
_entry.id   AF-A0A7T3X2P9-F1
#
_cell.length_a   1.000
_cell.length_b   1.000
_cell.length_c   1.000
_cell.angle_alpha   90.00
_cell.angle_beta   90.00
_cell.angle_gamma   90.00
#
_symmetry.space_group_name_H-M   'P 1'
#
loop_
_entity.id
_entity.type
_entity.pdbx_description
1 polymer ?
#
loop_
_entity_poly.entity_id
_entity_poly.type
_entity_poly.pdbx_seq_one_letter_code
_entity_poly.pdbx_strand_id
1 'polypeptide(L)' 'MSKNYAALAGTVITALGGADNVVAVTHYMTRLRFVLGDPARVNGPALKAITGVLGGAGGQPVG' A
#
# COMPACT_ATOMS: atom_id res chain seq x y z
N MET A 1 22.54 2.60 9.19
CA MET A 1 21.87 1.94 8.06
C MET A 1 20.86 2.90 7.46
N SER A 2 21.10 3.36 6.23
CA SER A 2 20.12 4.14 5.47
C SER A 2 18.97 3.22 5.10
N LYS A 3 17.78 3.42 5.67
CA LYS A 3 16.60 2.67 5.24
C LYS A 3 16.27 3.11 3.80
N ASN A 4 16.34 2.19 2.85
CA ASN A 4 16.00 2.47 1.46
C ASN A 4 14.46 2.48 1.28
N TYR A 5 13.85 3.59 1.70
CA TYR A 5 12.40 3.76 1.64
C TYR A 5 11.88 3.83 0.19
N ALA A 6 12.70 4.24 -0.77
CA ALA A 6 12.30 4.26 -2.18
C ALA A 6 12.10 2.84 -2.71
N ALA A 7 13.03 1.93 -2.42
CA ALA A 7 12.88 0.51 -2.77
C ALA A 7 11.67 -0.12 -2.07
N LEU A 8 11.49 0.17 -0.77
CA LEU A 8 10.33 -0.30 -0.01
C LEU A 8 9.01 0.19 -0.61
N ALA A 9 8.92 1.49 -0.93
CA ALA A 9 7.74 2.08 -1.55
C ALA A 9 7.45 1.43 -2.92
N GLY A 10 8.47 1.17 -3.73
CA GLY A 10 8.32 0.46 -5.00
C GLY A 10 7.72 -0.94 -4.84
N THR A 11 8.18 -1.70 -3.84
CA THR A 11 7.62 -3.03 -3.52
C THR A 11 6.17 -2.94 -3.08
N VAL A 12 5.82 -1.94 -2.25
CA VAL A 12 4.42 -1.73 -1.80
C VAL A 12 3.52 -1.39 -2.98
N ILE A 13 3.91 -0.45 -3.84
CA ILE A 13 3.12 -0.04 -5.02
C ILE A 13 2.91 -1.21 -5.99
N THR A 14 3.95 -2.02 -6.20
CA THR A 14 3.84 -3.25 -7.01
C THR A 14 2.83 -4.22 -6.42
N ALA A 15 2.89 -4.45 -5.10
CA ALA A 15 1.97 -5.35 -4.41
C ALA A 15 0.52 -4.82 -4.35
N LEU A 16 0.32 -3.51 -4.47
CA LEU A 16 -1.00 -2.88 -4.61
C LEU A 16 -1.58 -3.00 -6.03
N GLY A 17 -0.89 -3.65 -6.97
CA GLY A 17 -1.36 -3.85 -8.34
C GLY A 17 -0.85 -2.80 -9.34
N GLY A 18 0.15 -1.99 -8.95
CA GLY A 18 0.76 -0.95 -9.78
C GLY A 18 0.35 0.46 -9.37
N ALA A 19 1.10 1.46 -9.86
CA ALA A 19 0.82 2.87 -9.59
C ALA A 19 -0.50 3.32 -10.23
N ASP A 20 -0.88 2.73 -11.36
CA ASP A 20 -2.16 2.97 -12.04
C ASP A 20 -3.37 2.52 -11.20
N ASN A 21 -3.17 1.58 -10.26
CA ASN A 21 -4.22 1.12 -9.37
C ASN A 21 -4.42 2.03 -8.15
N VAL A 22 -3.52 3.00 -7.91
CA VAL A 22 -3.60 3.92 -6.77
C VAL A 22 -4.28 5.22 -7.20
N VAL A 23 -5.50 5.44 -6.73
CA VAL A 23 -6.31 6.63 -7.03
C VAL A 23 -5.87 7.83 -6.18
N ALA A 24 -5.57 7.57 -4.91
CA ALA A 24 -5.14 8.61 -3.99
C ALA A 24 -4.30 8.02 -2.85
N VAL A 25 -3.45 8.86 -2.27
CA VAL A 25 -2.66 8.55 -1.09
C VAL A 25 -2.87 9.64 -0.05
N THR A 26 -3.18 9.24 1.18
CA THR A 26 -3.28 10.16 2.32
C THR A 26 -2.33 9.71 3.42
N HIS A 27 -1.57 10.64 3.98
CA HIS A 27 -0.68 10.35 5.10
C HIS A 27 -1.30 10.86 6.41
N TYR A 28 -1.10 10.08 7.47
CA TYR A 28 -1.28 10.48 8.87
C TYR A 28 0.09 10.42 9.57
N MET A 29 0.12 10.60 10.89
CA MET A 29 1.37 10.54 11.68
C MET A 29 2.11 9.20 11.53
N THR A 30 1.39 8.07 11.52
CA THR A 30 2.00 6.72 11.51
C THR A 30 1.41 5.78 10.46
N ARG A 31 0.46 6.27 9.65
CA ARG A 31 -0.26 5.44 8.66
C ARG A 31 -0.25 6.12 7.30
N LEU A 32 -0.06 5.30 6.27
CA LEU A 32 -0.28 5.67 4.88
C LEU A 32 -1.52 4.95 4.40
N ARG A 33 -2.48 5.71 3.87
CA ARG A 33 -3.75 5.20 3.38
C ARG A 33 -3.78 5.30 1.87
N PHE A 34 -4.07 4.18 1.22
CA PHE A 34 -4.22 4.09 -0.22
C PHE A 34 -5.70 3.94 -0.57
N VAL A 35 -6.15 4.73 -1.53
CA VAL A 35 -7.43 4.51 -2.23
C VAL A 35 -7.09 3.78 -3.53
N LEU A 36 -7.73 2.64 -3.75
CA LEU A 36 -7.42 1.77 -4.89
C LEU A 36 -8.57 1.78 -5.89
N GLY A 37 -8.23 1.72 -7.18
CA GLY A 37 -9.22 1.63 -8.25
C GLY A 37 -9.85 0.24 -8.33
N ASP A 38 -9.02 -0.80 -8.23
CA ASP A 38 -9.43 -2.19 -8.25
C ASP A 38 -8.76 -2.98 -7.10
N PRO A 39 -9.52 -3.29 -6.03
CA PRO A 39 -9.04 -4.10 -4.92
C PRO A 39 -8.65 -5.54 -5.29
N ALA A 40 -9.17 -6.10 -6.39
CA ALA A 40 -8.86 -7.47 -6.82
C ALA A 40 -7.43 -7.62 -7.34
N ARG A 41 -6.80 -6.51 -7.77
CA ARG A 41 -5.40 -6.47 -8.21
C ARG A 41 -4.40 -6.47 -7.05
N VAL A 42 -4.86 -6.38 -5.81
CA VAL A 42 -4.00 -6.34 -4.62
C VAL A 42 -3.47 -7.73 -4.30
N ASN A 43 -2.15 -7.85 -4.23
CA ASN A 43 -1.49 -9.05 -3.73
C ASN A 43 -1.36 -8.97 -2.20
N GLY A 44 -2.43 -9.37 -1.50
CA GLY A 44 -2.49 -9.41 -0.04
C GLY A 44 -1.37 -10.24 0.61
N PRO A 45 -1.03 -11.45 0.12
CA PRO A 45 0.11 -12.23 0.61
C PRO A 45 1.45 -11.48 0.49
N ALA A 46 1.72 -10.84 -0.66
CA ALA A 46 2.95 -10.07 -0.86
C ALA A 46 3.03 -8.88 0.11
N LEU A 47 1.94 -8.14 0.30
CA LEU A 47 1.90 -7.01 1.26
C LEU A 47 2.22 -7.44 2.70
N LYS A 48 1.72 -8.60 3.14
CA LYS A 48 2.02 -9.16 4.48
C LYS A 48 3.47 -9.61 4.64
N ALA A 49 4.13 -9.97 3.54
CA ALA A 49 5.53 -10.39 3.55
C ALA A 49 6.53 -9.20 3.59
N ILE A 50 6.07 -7.97 3.30
CA ILE A 50 6.93 -6.78 3.35
C ILE A 50 7.23 -6.44 4.81
N THR A 51 8.50 -6.61 5.21
CA THR A 51 8.95 -6.27 6.55
C THR A 51 8.73 -4.78 6.84
N GLY A 52 7.98 -4.48 7.90
CA GLY A 52 7.67 -3.10 8.33
C GLY A 52 6.33 -2.54 7.81
N VAL A 53 5.55 -3.31 7.04
CA VAL A 53 4.19 -2.94 6.63
C VAL A 53 3.15 -3.66 7.49
N LEU A 54 2.29 -2.90 8.15
CA LEU A 54 1.14 -3.44 8.90
C LEU A 54 -0.12 -3.31 8.02
N GLY A 55 -0.48 -4.39 7.32
CA GLY A 55 -1.68 -4.43 6.48
C GLY A 55 -2.95 -4.53 7.31
N GLY A 56 -3.78 -3.48 7.31
CA GLY A 56 -5.13 -3.50 7.88
C GLY A 56 -6.16 -3.84 6.81
N ALA A 57 -6.86 -4.96 6.95
CA ALA A 57 -8.04 -5.28 6.14
C ALA A 57 -9.19 -4.35 6.57
N GLY A 58 -9.31 -3.20 5.90
CA GLY A 58 -10.30 -2.18 6.24
C GLY A 58 -10.41 -1.14 5.15
N GLY A 59 -10.95 -1.53 4.00
CA GLY A 59 -11.44 -0.58 3.01
C GLY A 59 -12.62 0.17 3.63
N GLN A 60 -12.39 1.40 4.09
CA GLN A 60 -13.49 2.29 4.46
C GLN A 60 -14.14 2.75 3.15
N PRO A 61 -15.46 2.62 3.01
CA PRO A 61 -16.15 3.19 1.87
C PRO A 61 -15.92 4.69 1.87
N VAL A 62 -15.45 5.21 0.73
CA VAL A 62 -15.56 6.63 0.43
C VAL A 62 -17.00 6.85 0.03
N GLY A 63 -17.74 7.62 0.84
CA GLY A 63 -19.07 8.11 0.51
C GLY A 63 -19.03 9.20 -0.53
#